data_AF-A0A4R0Z521-F1
#
_entry.id   AF-A0A4R0Z521-F1
#
_cell.length_a   1.000
_cell.length_b   1.000
_cell.length_c   1.000
_cell.angle_alpha   90.00
_cell.angle_beta   90.00
_cell.angle_gamma   90.00
#
_symmetry.space_group_name_H-M   'P 1'
#
loop_
_entity.id
_entity.type
_entity.pdbx_description
1 polymer ?
#
loop_
_entity_poly.entity_id
_entity_poly.type
_entity_poly.pdbx_seq_one_letter_code
_entity_poly.pdbx_strand_id
1 'polypeptide(L)'
;MEKLIKAWFIITLITFALFKLGETMTAAYTEAPDEGNPYVLVLLIGWPFVLLFIWITVRLARRAVESVHRLVRIGLLVGSLVMAGVGLSINAGQAASLRAGIRASENAAYASGWNQFTNIIYANQLTFFVLTVSCMAIGVALSFVTRKQK
;
A
#
# COMPACT_ATOMS: atom_id res chain seq x y z
N MET A 1 -11.49 -14.93 -16.97
CA MET A 1 -11.59 -14.09 -15.76
C MET A 1 -11.19 -14.86 -14.50
N GLU A 2 -11.67 -16.09 -14.32
CA GLU A 2 -11.37 -16.92 -13.13
C GLU A 2 -9.88 -17.07 -12.79
N LYS A 3 -9.02 -17.44 -13.75
CA LYS A 3 -7.56 -17.56 -13.53
C LYS A 3 -6.92 -16.24 -13.05
N LEU A 4 -7.41 -15.10 -13.56
CA LEU A 4 -6.92 -13.78 -13.17
C LEU A 4 -7.35 -13.42 -11.73
N ILE A 5 -8.57 -13.78 -11.33
CA ILE A 5 -9.07 -13.57 -9.97
C ILE A 5 -8.30 -14.45 -8.98
N LYS A 6 -8.03 -15.72 -9.32
CA LYS A 6 -7.20 -16.61 -8.48
C LYS A 6 -5.78 -16.06 -8.32
N ALA A 7 -5.16 -15.63 -9.42
CA ALA A 7 -3.83 -15.00 -9.37
C ALA A 7 -3.84 -13.70 -8.55
N TRP A 8 -4.87 -12.87 -8.73
CA TRP A 8 -5.07 -11.64 -7.94
C TRP A 8 -5.21 -11.95 -6.45
N PHE A 9 -6.01 -12.95 -6.07
CA PHE A 9 -6.20 -13.33 -4.68
C PHE A 9 -4.89 -13.80 -4.04
N ILE A 10 -4.14 -14.67 -4.72
CA ILE A 10 -2.85 -15.17 -4.24
C ILE A 10 -1.86 -14.01 -4.06
N ILE A 11 -1.71 -13.15 -5.06
CA ILE A 11 -0.76 -12.03 -4.98
C ILE A 11 -1.18 -10.99 -3.93
N THR A 12 -2.48 -10.80 -3.73
CA THR A 12 -3.05 -9.94 -2.68
C THR A 12 -2.68 -10.46 -1.29
N LEU A 13 -2.83 -11.77 -1.06
CA LEU A 13 -2.44 -12.39 0.21
C LEU A 13 -0.94 -12.27 0.47
N ILE A 14 -0.11 -12.55 -0.54
CA ILE A 14 1.36 -12.41 -0.42
C ILE A 14 1.73 -10.95 -0.11
N THR A 15 1.15 -10.00 -0.85
CA THR A 15 1.43 -8.56 -0.66
C THR A 15 0.94 -8.07 0.70
N PHE A 16 -0.24 -8.51 1.14
CA PHE A 16 -0.75 -8.20 2.47
C PHE A 16 0.17 -8.76 3.56
N ALA A 17 0.63 -10.01 3.42
CA ALA A 17 1.58 -10.62 4.34
C ALA A 17 2.91 -9.84 4.38
N LEU A 18 3.42 -9.37 3.25
CA LEU A 18 4.63 -8.53 3.19
C LEU A 18 4.44 -7.21 3.94
N PHE A 19 3.32 -6.51 3.75
CA PHE A 19 3.02 -5.28 4.48
C PHE A 19 2.83 -5.55 5.97
N LYS A 20 2.21 -6.67 6.34
CA LYS A 20 2.06 -7.07 7.74
C LYS A 20 3.37 -7.45 8.41
N LEU A 21 4.23 -8.20 7.71
CA LEU A 21 5.57 -8.51 8.19
C LEU A 21 6.41 -7.24 8.33
N GLY A 22 6.31 -6.32 7.37
CA GLY A 22 6.92 -4.99 7.48
C GLY A 22 6.46 -4.26 8.74
N GLU A 23 5.15 -4.25 9.01
CA GLU A 23 4.58 -3.59 10.19
C GLU A 23 5.07 -4.22 11.49
N THR A 24 4.95 -5.55 11.63
CA THR A 24 5.25 -6.26 12.89
C THR A 24 6.74 -6.33 13.20
N MET A 25 7.56 -6.56 12.17
CA MET A 25 9.02 -6.68 12.35
C MET A 25 9.70 -5.33 12.56
N THR A 26 8.99 -4.22 12.31
CA THR A 26 9.53 -2.87 12.54
C THR A 26 8.85 -2.13 13.67
N ALA A 27 7.88 -2.78 14.34
CA ALA A 27 7.10 -2.26 15.47
C ALA A 27 7.92 -2.02 16.75
N ALA A 28 8.98 -2.79 16.98
CA ALA A 28 9.79 -2.76 18.20
C ALA A 28 11.23 -2.31 17.92
N TYR A 29 11.79 -1.48 18.81
CA TYR A 29 13.20 -1.11 18.78
C TYR A 29 14.04 -2.29 19.29
N THR A 30 14.47 -3.17 18.40
CA THR A 30 15.24 -4.38 18.75
C THR A 30 16.69 -4.35 18.29
N GLU A 31 17.03 -3.58 17.25
CA GLU A 31 18.40 -3.50 16.71
C GLU A 31 19.19 -2.31 17.29
N ALA A 32 20.51 -2.42 17.29
CA ALA A 32 21.39 -1.36 17.75
C ALA A 32 21.27 -0.10 16.86
N PRO A 33 21.52 1.12 17.41
CA PRO A 33 21.46 2.41 16.72
C PRO A 33 22.11 2.48 15.33
N ASP A 34 23.19 1.70 15.14
CA ASP A 34 24.07 1.76 13.97
C ASP A 34 23.86 0.57 13.02
N GLU A 35 22.95 -0.35 13.38
CA GLU A 35 22.60 -1.50 12.57
C GLU A 35 21.40 -1.16 11.68
N GLY A 36 21.61 -1.26 10.37
CA GLY A 36 20.53 -1.08 9.39
C GLY A 36 19.42 -2.11 9.63
N ASN A 37 18.17 -1.73 9.41
CA ASN A 37 17.03 -2.62 9.63
C ASN A 37 17.09 -3.81 8.64
N PRO A 38 17.36 -5.05 9.09
CA PRO A 38 17.52 -6.20 8.20
C PRO A 38 16.21 -6.55 7.47
N TYR A 39 15.07 -6.13 8.00
CA TYR A 39 13.76 -6.34 7.38
C TYR A 39 13.55 -5.51 6.11
N VAL A 40 14.40 -4.52 5.85
CA VAL A 40 14.48 -3.85 4.54
C VAL A 40 14.80 -4.86 3.43
N LEU A 41 15.57 -5.92 3.70
CA LEU A 41 15.84 -6.97 2.72
C LEU A 41 14.58 -7.79 2.40
N VAL A 42 13.73 -8.04 3.39
CA VAL A 42 12.43 -8.70 3.18
C VAL A 42 11.53 -7.85 2.29
N LEU A 43 11.53 -6.52 2.49
CA LEU A 43 10.82 -5.59 1.61
C LEU A 43 11.42 -5.57 0.19
N LEU A 44 12.75 -5.63 0.05
CA LEU A 44 13.44 -5.68 -1.24
C LEU A 44 13.07 -6.94 -2.03
N ILE A 45 13.07 -8.11 -1.38
CA ILE A 45 12.65 -9.39 -1.98
C ILE A 45 11.14 -9.41 -2.23
N GLY A 46 10.37 -8.71 -1.40
CA GLY A 46 8.91 -8.57 -1.54
C GLY A 46 8.48 -7.68 -2.71
N TRP A 47 9.33 -6.75 -3.16
CA TRP A 47 8.97 -5.73 -4.15
C TRP A 47 8.44 -6.28 -5.50
N PRO A 48 9.02 -7.34 -6.09
CA PRO A 48 8.46 -7.99 -7.27
C PRO A 48 7.00 -8.41 -7.10
N PHE A 49 6.61 -8.88 -5.90
CA PHE A 49 5.23 -9.25 -5.60
C PHE A 49 4.33 -8.02 -5.49
N VAL A 50 4.82 -6.93 -4.88
CA VAL A 50 4.10 -5.66 -4.82
C VAL A 50 3.85 -5.11 -6.23
N LEU A 51 4.86 -5.13 -7.10
CA LEU A 51 4.73 -4.68 -8.49
C LEU A 51 3.75 -5.56 -9.28
N LEU A 52 3.82 -6.87 -9.09
CA LEU A 52 2.88 -7.81 -9.69
C LEU A 52 1.45 -7.58 -9.18
N PHE A 53 1.28 -7.32 -7.88
CA PHE A 53 0.00 -6.95 -7.28
C PHE A 53 -0.57 -5.68 -7.91
N ILE A 54 0.23 -4.62 -8.05
CA ILE A 54 -0.18 -3.37 -8.70
C ILE A 54 -0.67 -3.67 -10.11
N TRP A 55 0.13 -4.38 -10.91
CA TRP A 55 -0.19 -4.69 -12.29
C TRP A 55 -1.47 -5.53 -12.43
N ILE A 56 -1.62 -6.60 -11.64
CA ILE A 56 -2.81 -7.45 -11.68
C ILE A 56 -4.04 -6.67 -11.21
N THR A 57 -3.93 -5.89 -10.14
CA THR A 57 -5.06 -5.12 -9.57
C THR A 57 -5.56 -4.07 -10.54
N VAL A 58 -4.67 -3.30 -11.16
CA VAL A 58 -5.02 -2.31 -12.20
C VAL A 58 -5.71 -3.01 -13.38
N ARG A 59 -5.15 -4.12 -13.86
CA ARG A 59 -5.70 -4.89 -15.00
C ARG A 59 -7.07 -5.49 -14.68
N LEU A 60 -7.24 -6.03 -13.48
CA LEU A 60 -8.49 -6.63 -13.02
C LEU A 60 -9.57 -5.56 -12.86
N ALA A 61 -9.25 -4.45 -12.17
CA ALA A 61 -10.17 -3.34 -11.97
C ALA A 61 -10.67 -2.78 -13.31
N ARG A 62 -9.76 -2.56 -14.28
CA ARG A 62 -10.13 -2.11 -15.63
C ARG A 62 -11.13 -3.05 -16.29
N ARG A 63 -10.81 -4.35 -16.33
CA ARG A 63 -11.67 -5.38 -16.95
C ARG A 63 -13.02 -5.53 -16.25
N ALA A 64 -13.04 -5.38 -14.93
CA ALA A 64 -14.27 -5.47 -14.14
C ALA A 64 -15.25 -4.33 -14.47
N VAL A 65 -14.74 -3.13 -14.76
CA VAL A 65 -15.59 -1.97 -15.08
C VAL A 65 -15.83 -1.74 -16.57
N GLU A 66 -15.22 -2.55 -17.46
CA GLU A 66 -15.32 -2.40 -18.92
C GLU A 66 -16.76 -2.49 -19.46
N SER A 67 -17.64 -3.26 -18.81
CA SER A 67 -19.06 -3.40 -19.18
C SER A 67 -20.01 -2.49 -18.38
N VAL A 68 -19.49 -1.78 -17.38
CA VAL A 68 -20.28 -0.98 -16.44
C VAL A 68 -20.70 0.36 -17.05
N HIS A 69 -21.86 0.89 -16.68
CA HIS A 69 -22.34 2.20 -17.15
C HIS A 69 -21.38 3.35 -16.77
N ARG A 70 -21.24 4.36 -17.64
CA ARG A 70 -20.26 5.45 -17.47
C ARG A 70 -20.39 6.19 -16.13
N LEU A 71 -21.62 6.49 -15.71
CA LEU A 71 -21.87 7.18 -14.44
C LEU A 71 -21.40 6.37 -13.23
N VAL A 72 -21.60 5.05 -13.25
CA VAL A 72 -21.13 4.16 -12.19
C VAL A 72 -19.61 4.11 -12.16
N ARG A 73 -18.93 4.10 -13.33
CA ARG A 73 -17.45 4.18 -13.36
C ARG A 73 -16.92 5.47 -12.76
N ILE A 74 -17.58 6.60 -13.02
CA ILE A 74 -17.22 7.89 -12.40
C ILE A 74 -17.40 7.80 -10.89
N GLY A 75 -18.53 7.26 -10.41
CA GLY A 75 -18.77 7.02 -8.99
C GLY A 75 -17.70 6.14 -8.35
N LEU A 76 -17.31 5.03 -9.01
CA LEU A 76 -16.24 4.15 -8.54
C LEU A 76 -14.89 4.88 -8.50
N LEU A 77 -14.56 5.66 -9.52
CA LEU A 77 -13.31 6.44 -9.55
C LEU A 77 -13.26 7.46 -8.40
N VAL A 78 -14.31 8.26 -8.25
CA VAL A 78 -14.41 9.27 -7.18
C VAL A 78 -14.37 8.60 -5.82
N GLY A 79 -15.14 7.53 -5.62
CA GLY A 79 -15.14 6.76 -4.37
C GLY A 79 -13.75 6.21 -4.03
N SER A 80 -13.03 5.63 -4.99
CA SER A 80 -11.67 5.15 -4.78
C SER A 80 -10.69 6.28 -4.45
N LEU A 81 -10.81 7.45 -5.10
CA LEU A 81 -9.98 8.62 -4.80
C LEU A 81 -10.25 9.17 -3.40
N VAL A 82 -11.52 9.25 -2.99
CA VAL A 82 -11.91 9.68 -1.64
C VAL A 82 -11.37 8.70 -0.60
N MET A 83 -11.55 7.40 -0.78
CA MET A 83 -11.00 6.39 0.14
C MET A 83 -9.47 6.44 0.23
N ALA A 84 -8.80 6.61 -0.91
CA ALA A 84 -7.34 6.78 -0.94
C ALA A 84 -6.92 8.04 -0.17
N GLY A 85 -7.61 9.16 -0.39
CA GLY A 85 -7.35 10.42 0.30
C GLY A 85 -7.55 10.33 1.82
N VAL A 86 -8.65 9.70 2.27
CA VAL A 86 -8.90 9.44 3.69
C VAL A 86 -7.81 8.55 4.28
N GLY A 87 -7.47 7.44 3.63
CA GLY A 87 -6.42 6.54 4.08
C GLY A 87 -5.05 7.22 4.17
N LEU A 88 -4.70 8.05 3.19
CA LEU A 88 -3.47 8.84 3.20
C LEU A 88 -3.45 9.87 4.34
N SER A 89 -4.56 10.57 4.57
CA SER A 89 -4.69 11.55 5.65
C SER A 89 -4.49 10.91 7.03
N ILE A 90 -5.14 9.76 7.27
CA ILE A 90 -4.98 9.01 8.52
C ILE A 90 -3.52 8.53 8.67
N ASN A 91 -2.92 7.99 7.61
CA ASN A 91 -1.54 7.52 7.66
C ASN A 91 -0.55 8.66 7.93
N ALA A 92 -0.79 9.84 7.34
CA ALA A 92 0.00 11.04 7.60
C ALA A 92 -0.13 11.51 9.05
N GLY A 93 -1.32 11.44 9.63
CA GLY A 93 -1.57 11.71 11.05
C GLY A 93 -0.81 10.75 11.98
N GLN A 94 -0.89 9.45 11.71
CA GLN A 94 -0.14 8.43 12.45
C GLN A 94 1.38 8.62 12.31
N ALA A 95 1.86 8.96 11.12
CA ALA A 95 3.26 9.27 10.90
C ALA A 95 3.71 10.51 11.69
N ALA A 96 2.88 11.55 11.75
CA ALA A 96 3.17 12.76 12.50
C ALA A 96 3.21 12.51 14.01
N SER A 97 2.25 11.73 14.54
CA SER A 97 2.23 11.38 15.97
C SER A 97 3.42 10.51 16.36
N LEU A 98 3.80 9.54 15.52
CA LEU A 98 4.98 8.70 15.75
C LEU A 98 6.26 9.54 15.76
N ARG A 99 6.42 10.47 14.80
CA ARG A 99 7.56 11.40 14.76
C ARG A 99 7.60 12.33 15.97
N ALA A 100 6.45 12.82 16.44
CA ALA A 100 6.37 13.65 17.62
C ALA A 100 6.76 12.86 18.89
N GLY A 101 6.28 11.62 19.03
CA GLY A 101 6.65 10.72 20.12
C GLY A 101 8.14 10.42 20.16
N ILE A 102 8.78 10.20 18.99
CA ILE A 102 10.23 10.00 18.90
C ILE A 102 10.99 11.25 19.35
N ARG A 103 10.57 12.45 18.90
CA ARG A 103 11.24 13.71 19.26
C ARG A 103 11.07 14.09 20.74
N ALA A 104 9.96 13.69 21.36
CA ALA A 104 9.67 13.93 22.77
C ALA A 104 10.30 12.87 23.70
N SER A 105 10.84 11.77 23.15
CA SER A 105 11.47 10.71 23.92
C SER A 105 12.87 11.16 24.39
N GLU A 106 13.10 11.16 25.71
CA GLU A 106 14.43 11.36 26.32
C GLU A 106 15.34 10.13 26.16
N ASN A 107 14.84 9.06 25.55
CA ASN A 107 15.52 7.80 25.43
C ASN A 107 16.39 7.81 24.16
N ALA A 108 17.72 7.88 24.33
CA ALA A 108 18.70 8.05 23.24
C ALA A 108 18.55 7.02 22.11
N ALA A 109 18.10 5.80 22.44
CA ALA A 109 17.76 4.74 21.50
C ALA A 109 16.67 5.14 20.47
N TYR A 110 15.67 5.91 20.87
CA TYR A 110 14.59 6.34 19.97
C TYR A 110 15.05 7.40 18.96
N ALA A 111 16.03 8.23 19.34
CA ALA A 111 16.61 9.25 18.46
C ALA A 111 17.41 8.64 17.31
N SER A 112 18.09 7.50 17.52
CA SER A 112 18.83 6.76 16.50
C SER A 112 17.97 5.83 15.64
N GLY A 113 16.82 5.36 16.15
CA GLY A 113 15.93 4.39 15.49
C GLY A 113 15.08 4.91 14.33
N TRP A 114 15.32 6.13 13.81
CA TRP A 114 14.44 6.78 12.82
C TRP A 114 14.13 5.90 11.60
N ASN A 115 15.11 5.14 11.11
CA ASN A 115 14.97 4.23 9.97
C ASN A 115 14.01 3.05 10.24
N GLN A 116 13.86 2.61 11.49
CA GLN A 116 12.94 1.54 11.87
C GLN A 116 11.49 2.03 11.91
N PHE A 117 11.25 3.21 12.49
CA PHE A 117 9.93 3.84 12.53
C PHE A 117 9.40 4.24 11.15
N THR A 118 10.31 4.53 10.22
CA THR A 118 9.99 4.81 8.82
C THR A 118 9.26 3.63 8.18
N ASN A 119 9.62 2.40 8.53
CA ASN A 119 8.99 1.19 8.00
C ASN A 119 7.58 0.94 8.57
N ILE A 120 7.33 1.18 9.87
CA ILE A 120 5.96 1.18 10.44
C ILE A 120 5.04 2.12 9.68
N ILE A 121 5.56 3.28 9.25
CA ILE A 121 4.78 4.32 8.59
C ILE A 121 4.44 3.94 7.13
N TYR A 122 5.33 3.22 6.44
CA TYR A 122 5.21 2.95 5.00
C TYR A 122 4.80 1.51 4.66
N ALA A 123 4.99 0.55 5.56
CA ALA A 123 4.64 -0.85 5.39
C ALA A 123 3.69 -1.29 6.51
N ASN A 124 2.43 -0.88 6.40
CA ASN A 124 1.36 -1.19 7.34
C ASN A 124 0.03 -1.51 6.62
N GLN A 125 -1.00 -1.92 7.37
CA GLN A 125 -2.30 -2.24 6.76
C GLN A 125 -2.93 -1.08 5.99
N LEU A 126 -2.74 0.14 6.49
CA LEU A 126 -3.36 1.33 5.92
C LEU A 126 -2.71 1.71 4.58
N THR A 127 -1.40 1.61 4.48
CA THR A 127 -0.63 1.79 3.24
C THR A 127 -0.95 0.71 2.21
N PHE A 128 -1.14 -0.55 2.63
CA PHE A 128 -1.65 -1.60 1.75
C PHE A 128 -3.06 -1.30 1.23
N PHE A 129 -3.95 -0.83 2.11
CA PHE A 129 -5.29 -0.40 1.72
C PHE A 129 -5.25 0.73 0.70
N VAL A 130 -4.49 1.79 0.99
CA VAL A 130 -4.29 2.94 0.09
C VAL A 130 -3.76 2.47 -1.26
N LEU A 131 -2.71 1.63 -1.28
CA LEU A 131 -2.16 1.08 -2.51
C LEU A 131 -3.23 0.34 -3.32
N THR A 132 -4.04 -0.48 -2.65
CA THR A 132 -5.10 -1.27 -3.28
C THR A 132 -6.15 -0.36 -3.94
N VAL A 133 -6.70 0.60 -3.19
CA VAL A 133 -7.73 1.49 -3.73
C VAL A 133 -7.18 2.44 -4.81
N SER A 134 -5.92 2.86 -4.71
CA SER A 134 -5.25 3.63 -5.76
C SER A 134 -5.06 2.82 -7.03
N CYS A 135 -4.67 1.54 -6.94
CA CYS A 135 -4.60 0.66 -8.10
C CYS A 135 -5.96 0.46 -8.76
N MET A 136 -7.03 0.32 -7.96
CA MET A 136 -8.39 0.27 -8.48
C MET A 136 -8.78 1.56 -9.19
N ALA A 137 -8.51 2.73 -8.59
CA ALA A 137 -8.75 4.04 -9.20
C ALA A 137 -8.05 4.17 -10.55
N ILE A 138 -6.76 3.78 -10.64
CA ILE A 138 -5.99 3.77 -11.89
C ILE A 138 -6.62 2.83 -12.91
N GLY A 139 -7.01 1.62 -12.52
CA GLY A 139 -7.68 0.68 -13.41
C GLY A 139 -8.99 1.23 -13.98
N VAL A 140 -9.79 1.89 -13.14
CA VAL A 140 -11.03 2.56 -13.57
C VAL A 140 -10.72 3.74 -14.49
N ALA A 141 -9.72 4.57 -14.15
CA ALA A 141 -9.30 5.71 -14.97
C ALA A 141 -8.84 5.25 -16.38
N LEU A 142 -8.04 4.20 -16.45
CA LEU A 142 -7.58 3.61 -17.71
C LEU A 142 -8.73 3.07 -18.57
N SER A 143 -9.84 2.62 -17.95
CA SER A 143 -11.03 2.15 -18.68
C SER A 143 -11.69 3.24 -19.54
N PHE A 144 -11.47 4.52 -19.24
CA PHE A 144 -11.96 5.64 -20.05
C PHE A 144 -11.07 5.90 -21.28
N VAL A 145 -9.77 5.63 -21.18
CA VAL A 145 -8.77 5.96 -22.22
C VAL A 145 -8.67 4.86 -23.27
N THR A 146 -8.78 3.59 -22.89
CA THR A 146 -8.70 2.45 -23.83
C THR A 146 -9.94 2.25 -24.71
N ARG A 147 -10.86 3.23 -24.73
CA ARG A 147 -12.01 3.27 -25.64
C ARG A 147 -11.57 3.78 -27.03
N LYS A 148 -10.60 3.13 -27.65
CA LYS A 148 -10.34 3.27 -29.09
C LYS A 148 -10.56 1.93 -29.78
N GLN A 149 -11.42 1.98 -30.79
CA GLN A 149 -11.76 0.96 -31.79
C GLN A 149 -12.74 -0.14 -31.36
N LYS A 150 -14.02 0.24 -31.27
CA LYS A 150 -15.06 -0.42 -32.05
C LYS A 150 -15.87 0.65 -32.76
#